data_AF-A0A523HYC9-F1
#
_entry.id   AF-A0A523HYC9-F1
#
_cell.length_a   1.000
_cell.length_b   1.000
_cell.length_c   1.000
_cell.angle_alpha   90.00
_cell.angle_beta   90.00
_cell.angle_gamma   90.00
#
_symmetry.space_group_name_H-M   'P 1'
#
loop_
_entity.id
_entity.type
_entity.pdbx_description
1 polymer ?
#
loop_
_entity_poly.entity_id
_entity_poly.type
_entity_poly.pdbx_seq_one_letter_code
_entity_poly.pdbx_strand_id
1 'polypeptide(L)'
;MPFTDMSPEKDQAYFADGMAEEIINALTQIPGLKVSARTSAFQFREQENDIQTIGAKLGVTTILTGSVRKSGNTLRITAQLVNVADGFHLWSETYDRQLTDVFVIQDDLSNSIVNALQVKLSGDEVKTLDTRMPTSVEAYNLYLKGRYFWNKRTEEGLQKSIEFFQQA
;
A
#
# COMPACT_ATOMS: atom_id res chain seq x y z
N MET A 1 -3.54 6.20 5.35
CA MET A 1 -4.99 6.31 5.62
C MET A 1 -5.73 5.25 4.82
N PRO A 2 -6.94 4.86 5.24
CA PRO A 2 -7.79 4.04 4.38
C PRO A 2 -8.00 4.73 3.03
N PHE A 3 -7.91 3.97 1.94
CA PHE A 3 -8.23 4.48 0.61
C PHE A 3 -9.76 4.57 0.46
N THR A 4 -10.23 5.63 -0.19
CA THR A 4 -11.66 5.86 -0.38
C THR A 4 -12.15 5.16 -1.64
N ASP A 5 -13.20 4.34 -1.52
CA ASP A 5 -13.91 3.86 -2.70
C ASP A 5 -14.78 4.98 -3.30
N MET A 6 -14.37 5.43 -4.48
CA MET A 6 -15.02 6.43 -5.33
C MET A 6 -15.70 5.82 -6.55
N SER A 7 -15.87 4.50 -6.58
CA SER A 7 -16.64 3.79 -7.60
C SER A 7 -18.14 4.14 -7.48
N PRO A 8 -18.90 4.16 -8.59
CA PRO A 8 -20.35 4.40 -8.52
C PRO A 8 -21.09 3.38 -7.67
N GLU A 9 -20.67 2.11 -7.74
CA GLU A 9 -21.31 0.97 -7.07
C GLU A 9 -20.90 0.81 -5.60
N LYS A 10 -19.86 1.54 -5.14
CA LYS A 10 -19.31 1.45 -3.77
C LYS A 10 -18.96 0.02 -3.33
N ASP A 11 -18.54 -0.83 -4.27
CA ASP A 11 -18.26 -2.26 -4.08
C ASP A 11 -16.76 -2.58 -3.96
N GLN A 12 -15.87 -1.57 -3.96
CA GLN A 12 -14.41 -1.71 -3.94
C GLN A 12 -13.76 -1.35 -2.60
N ALA A 13 -14.55 -1.17 -1.53
CA ALA A 13 -14.02 -0.89 -0.20
C ALA A 13 -13.05 -1.98 0.29
N TYR A 14 -13.33 -3.25 0.03
CA TYR A 14 -12.45 -4.36 0.40
C TYR A 14 -11.09 -4.26 -0.32
N PHE A 15 -11.10 -3.87 -1.59
CA PHE A 15 -9.88 -3.71 -2.40
C PHE A 15 -9.05 -2.53 -1.89
N ALA A 16 -9.71 -1.39 -1.64
CA ALA A 16 -9.10 -0.19 -1.10
C ALA A 16 -8.44 -0.44 0.28
N ASP A 17 -9.11 -1.22 1.12
CA ASP A 17 -8.61 -1.60 2.45
C ASP A 17 -7.42 -2.56 2.37
N GLY A 18 -7.46 -3.52 1.44
CA GLY A 18 -6.35 -4.44 1.17
C GLY A 18 -5.11 -3.72 0.66
N MET A 19 -5.27 -2.74 -0.23
CA MET A 19 -4.15 -1.90 -0.67
C MET A 19 -3.55 -1.09 0.48
N ALA A 20 -4.38 -0.47 1.31
CA ALA A 20 -3.89 0.27 2.47
C ALA A 20 -3.07 -0.63 3.42
N GLU A 21 -3.49 -1.88 3.59
CA GLU A 21 -2.76 -2.86 4.39
C GLU A 21 -1.38 -3.17 3.79
N GLU A 22 -1.32 -3.51 2.50
CA GLU A 22 -0.05 -3.86 1.85
C GLU A 22 0.92 -2.67 1.80
N ILE A 23 0.42 -1.46 1.57
CA ILE A 23 1.25 -0.24 1.64
C ILE A 23 1.79 -0.02 3.05
N ILE A 24 0.96 -0.16 4.10
CA ILE A 24 1.42 -0.03 5.48
C ILE A 24 2.52 -1.06 5.76
N ASN A 25 2.29 -2.32 5.40
CA ASN A 25 3.25 -3.40 5.60
C ASN A 25 4.58 -3.11 4.91
N ALA A 26 4.55 -2.68 3.65
CA ALA A 26 5.75 -2.34 2.90
C ALA A 26 6.49 -1.12 3.47
N LEU A 27 5.78 -0.04 3.83
CA LEU A 27 6.40 1.15 4.44
C LEU A 27 7.07 0.84 5.79
N THR A 28 6.53 -0.10 6.58
CA THR A 28 7.15 -0.49 7.86
C THR A 28 8.50 -1.18 7.70
N GLN A 29 8.82 -1.69 6.50
CA GLN A 29 10.13 -2.29 6.21
C GLN A 29 11.21 -1.25 5.91
N ILE A 30 10.85 0.03 5.71
CA ILE A 30 11.82 1.09 5.43
C ILE A 30 12.52 1.49 6.74
N PRO A 31 13.86 1.32 6.85
CA PRO A 31 14.59 1.67 8.05
C PRO A 31 14.43 3.16 8.40
N GLY A 32 14.13 3.44 9.67
CA GLY A 32 13.96 4.80 10.18
C GLY A 32 12.59 5.42 9.90
N LEU A 33 11.74 4.81 9.06
CA LEU A 33 10.38 5.27 8.84
C LEU A 33 9.46 4.76 9.95
N LYS A 34 8.75 5.67 10.62
CA LYS A 34 7.69 5.33 11.57
C LYS A 34 6.34 5.40 10.87
N VAL A 35 5.59 4.30 10.93
CA VAL A 35 4.27 4.18 10.32
C VAL A 35 3.23 3.96 11.42
N SER A 36 2.16 4.76 11.42
CA SER A 36 1.06 4.59 12.38
C SER A 36 0.38 3.23 12.19
N ALA A 37 -0.01 2.57 13.28
CA ALA A 37 -0.74 1.32 13.21
C ALA A 37 -2.03 1.45 12.38
N ARG A 38 -2.37 0.41 11.63
CA ARG A 38 -3.56 0.35 10.78
C ARG A 38 -4.84 0.72 11.52
N THR A 39 -5.07 0.11 12.69
CA THR A 39 -6.26 0.37 13.52
C THR A 39 -6.37 1.83 13.93
N SER A 40 -5.25 2.46 14.32
CA SER A 40 -5.19 3.88 14.66
C SER A 40 -5.45 4.78 13.45
N ALA A 41 -4.98 4.42 12.26
CA ALA A 41 -5.26 5.20 11.05
C ALA A 41 -6.71 5.05 10.59
N PHE A 42 -7.28 3.85 10.71
CA PHE A 42 -8.62 3.52 10.20
C PHE A 42 -9.75 4.11 11.05
N GLN A 43 -9.50 4.47 12.31
CA GLN A 43 -10.49 5.14 13.17
C GLN A 43 -10.99 6.47 12.58
N PHE A 44 -10.22 7.07 11.66
CA PHE A 44 -10.52 8.34 11.02
C PHE A 44 -11.29 8.22 9.70
N ARG A 45 -11.69 7.02 9.28
CA ARG A 45 -12.39 6.80 8.00
C ARG A 45 -13.67 7.62 7.86
N GLU A 46 -14.47 7.68 8.92
CA GLU A 46 -15.81 8.28 8.93
C GLU A 46 -15.86 9.62 9.65
N GLN A 47 -14.70 10.15 10.04
CA GLN A 47 -14.63 11.40 10.77
C GLN A 47 -14.22 12.53 9.82
N GLU A 48 -15.02 13.59 9.76
CA GLU A 48 -14.65 14.84 9.10
C GLU A 48 -13.67 15.63 9.97
N ASN A 49 -12.43 15.13 10.08
CA ASN A 49 -11.33 15.89 10.67
C ASN A 49 -10.44 16.43 9.55
N ASP A 50 -9.91 17.64 9.74
CA ASP A 50 -8.81 18.14 8.92
C ASP A 50 -7.53 17.32 9.11
N ILE A 51 -6.61 17.45 8.15
CA ILE A 51 -5.37 16.66 8.09
C ILE A 51 -4.43 17.00 9.25
N GLN A 52 -4.46 18.24 9.74
CA GLN A 52 -3.69 18.72 10.89
C GLN A 52 -4.08 17.97 12.17
N THR A 53 -5.39 17.85 12.41
CA THR A 53 -5.98 17.17 13.56
C THR A 53 -5.66 15.69 13.53
N ILE A 54 -5.78 15.04 12.37
CA ILE A 54 -5.42 13.62 12.20
C ILE A 54 -3.93 13.43 12.48
N GLY A 55 -3.08 14.27 11.90
CA GLY A 55 -1.62 14.18 12.08
C GLY A 55 -1.19 14.38 13.53
N ALA A 56 -1.80 15.34 14.23
CA ALA A 56 -1.56 15.57 15.66
C ALA A 56 -1.96 14.36 16.53
N LYS A 57 -3.14 13.77 16.27
CA LYS A 57 -3.61 12.59 17.02
C LYS A 57 -2.77 11.34 16.76
N LEU A 58 -2.25 11.18 15.54
CA LEU A 58 -1.41 10.05 15.16
C LEU A 58 0.08 10.27 15.45
N GLY A 59 0.50 11.51 15.73
CA GLY A 59 1.90 11.86 15.89
C GLY A 59 2.72 11.73 14.60
N VAL A 60 2.13 12.04 13.44
CA VAL A 60 2.77 11.92 12.13
C VAL A 60 2.93 13.27 11.44
N THR A 61 3.98 13.42 10.63
CA THR A 61 4.29 14.65 9.88
C THR A 61 3.75 14.63 8.46
N THR A 62 3.49 13.44 7.91
CA THR A 62 2.93 13.25 6.58
C THR A 62 1.84 12.20 6.62
N ILE A 63 0.84 12.34 5.75
CA ILE A 63 -0.26 11.39 5.62
C ILE A 63 -0.38 10.93 4.18
N LEU A 64 -0.34 9.62 3.97
CA LEU A 64 -0.68 8.99 2.70
C LEU A 64 -2.19 8.74 2.64
N THR A 65 -2.86 9.34 1.67
CA THR A 65 -4.28 9.13 1.34
C THR A 65 -4.42 8.63 -0.09
N GLY A 66 -5.62 8.21 -0.47
CA GLY A 66 -5.88 7.85 -1.83
C GLY A 66 -7.31 7.41 -2.09
N SER A 67 -7.60 7.11 -3.34
CA SER A 67 -8.91 6.67 -3.78
C SER A 67 -8.82 5.57 -4.82
N VAL A 68 -9.86 4.75 -4.87
CA VAL A 68 -10.06 3.71 -5.89
C VAL A 68 -11.35 4.01 -6.61
N ARG A 69 -11.34 3.93 -7.95
CA ARG A 69 -12.54 4.02 -8.78
C ARG A 69 -12.53 2.91 -9.82
N LYS A 70 -13.58 2.11 -9.85
CA LYS A 70 -13.81 1.10 -10.89
C LYS A 70 -14.73 1.64 -11.98
N SER A 71 -14.40 1.33 -13.23
CA SER A 71 -15.27 1.51 -14.39
C SER A 71 -15.12 0.30 -15.32
N GLY A 72 -16.18 -0.48 -15.44
CA GLY A 72 -16.12 -1.79 -16.09
C GLY A 72 -15.05 -2.67 -15.43
N ASN A 73 -14.06 -3.09 -16.23
CA ASN A 73 -12.94 -3.90 -15.75
C ASN A 73 -11.68 -3.08 -15.39
N THR A 74 -11.74 -1.75 -15.42
CA THR A 74 -10.58 -0.90 -15.14
C THR A 74 -10.70 -0.29 -13.75
N LEU A 75 -9.65 -0.42 -12.96
CA LEU A 75 -9.44 0.31 -11.72
C LEU A 75 -8.53 1.51 -11.98
N ARG A 76 -8.96 2.68 -11.53
CA ARG A 76 -8.14 3.87 -11.37
C ARG A 76 -7.87 4.09 -9.90
N ILE A 77 -6.59 4.13 -9.53
CA ILE A 77 -6.15 4.38 -8.17
C ILE A 77 -5.36 5.67 -8.15
N THR A 78 -5.69 6.56 -7.21
CA THR A 78 -4.88 7.75 -6.94
C THR A 78 -4.31 7.64 -5.54
N ALA A 79 -3.00 7.86 -5.40
CA ALA A 79 -2.30 7.90 -4.12
C ALA A 79 -1.64 9.28 -3.94
N GLN A 80 -1.70 9.81 -2.73
CA GLN A 80 -1.29 11.18 -2.41
C GLN A 80 -0.59 11.24 -1.06
N LEU A 81 0.61 11.82 -1.04
CA LEU A 81 1.31 12.15 0.20
C LEU A 81 1.06 13.63 0.53
N VAL A 82 0.53 13.89 1.71
CA VAL A 82 0.18 15.24 2.18
C VAL A 82 1.05 15.60 3.38
N ASN A 83 1.57 16.83 3.39
CA ASN A 83 2.24 17.40 4.56
C ASN A 83 1.20 17.80 5.60
N VAL A 84 1.33 17.31 6.83
CA VAL A 84 0.39 17.62 7.91
C VAL A 84 0.48 19.10 8.31
N ALA A 85 1.66 19.71 8.24
CA ALA A 85 1.87 21.05 8.78
C ALA A 85 1.06 22.13 8.05
N ASP A 86 0.90 22.00 6.73
CA ASP A 86 0.29 23.02 5.87
C ASP A 86 -0.86 22.45 5.00
N GLY A 87 -1.04 21.13 4.98
CA GLY A 87 -2.07 20.45 4.19
C GLY A 87 -1.79 20.35 2.69
N PHE A 88 -0.59 20.72 2.23
CA PHE A 88 -0.26 20.64 0.81
C PHE A 88 0.24 19.25 0.39
N HIS A 89 -0.01 18.90 -0.87
CA HIS A 89 0.50 17.68 -1.46
C HIS A 89 2.01 17.75 -1.65
N LEU A 90 2.71 16.77 -1.09
CA LEU A 90 4.13 16.51 -1.34
C LEU A 90 4.31 15.65 -2.61
N TRP A 91 3.34 14.78 -2.90
CA TRP A 91 3.34 13.89 -4.05
C TRP A 91 1.91 13.40 -4.36
N SER A 92 1.63 13.15 -5.63
CA SER A 92 0.39 12.53 -6.10
C SER A 92 0.68 11.74 -7.38
N GLU A 93 0.13 10.55 -7.48
CA GLU A 93 0.21 9.73 -8.69
C GLU A 93 -1.09 8.96 -8.91
N THR A 94 -1.37 8.66 -10.18
CA THR A 94 -2.54 7.91 -10.61
C THR A 94 -2.13 6.71 -11.43
N TYR A 95 -2.72 5.56 -11.11
CA TYR A 95 -2.44 4.28 -11.72
C TYR A 95 -3.72 3.69 -12.28
N ASP A 96 -3.69 3.30 -13.55
CA ASP A 96 -4.77 2.56 -14.18
C ASP A 96 -4.34 1.08 -14.30
N ARG A 97 -5.23 0.16 -13.88
CA ARG A 97 -5.00 -1.28 -13.89
C ARG A 97 -6.26 -2.03 -14.35
N GLN A 98 -6.09 -3.08 -15.14
CA GLN A 98 -7.17 -4.00 -15.44
C GLN A 98 -7.40 -4.94 -14.26
N LEU A 99 -8.64 -5.09 -13.80
CA LEU A 99 -9.03 -5.98 -12.71
C LEU A 99 -9.02 -7.43 -13.18
N THR A 100 -7.83 -8.02 -13.28
CA THR A 100 -7.62 -9.42 -13.66
C THR A 100 -7.42 -10.30 -12.43
N ASP A 101 -6.36 -10.04 -11.67
CA ASP A 101 -6.06 -10.67 -10.39
C ASP A 101 -5.90 -9.58 -9.33
N VAL A 102 -6.83 -9.59 -8.37
CA VAL A 102 -6.93 -8.59 -7.33
C VAL A 102 -5.67 -8.49 -6.47
N PHE A 103 -5.02 -9.62 -6.17
CA PHE A 103 -3.86 -9.67 -5.29
C PHE A 103 -2.62 -9.19 -6.02
N VAL A 104 -2.42 -9.65 -7.26
CA VAL A 104 -1.30 -9.19 -8.10
C VAL A 104 -1.34 -7.68 -8.30
N ILE A 105 -2.54 -7.11 -8.51
CA ILE A 105 -2.69 -5.65 -8.67
C ILE A 105 -2.40 -4.93 -7.35
N GLN A 106 -2.90 -5.44 -6.22
CA GLN A 106 -2.64 -4.84 -4.91
C GLN A 106 -1.14 -4.80 -4.61
N ASP A 107 -0.42 -5.88 -4.88
CA ASP A 107 1.01 -5.99 -4.62
C ASP A 107 1.84 -5.10 -5.56
N ASP A 108 1.58 -5.15 -6.87
CA ASP A 108 2.24 -4.30 -7.88
C ASP A 108 2.08 -2.82 -7.54
N LEU A 109 0.85 -2.43 -7.21
CA LEU A 109 0.52 -1.05 -6.94
C LEU A 109 1.10 -0.56 -5.61
N SER A 110 1.00 -1.37 -4.56
CA SER A 110 1.54 -1.02 -3.24
C SER A 110 3.06 -0.84 -3.32
N ASN A 111 3.75 -1.71 -4.04
CA ASN A 111 5.19 -1.59 -4.26
C ASN A 111 5.54 -0.38 -5.12
N SER A 112 4.78 -0.09 -6.18
CA SER A 112 4.97 1.11 -6.99
C SER A 112 4.88 2.38 -6.15
N ILE A 113 3.86 2.47 -5.29
CA ILE A 113 3.65 3.59 -4.37
C ILE A 113 4.80 3.67 -3.36
N VAL A 114 5.18 2.56 -2.71
CA VAL A 114 6.24 2.53 -1.71
C VAL A 114 7.59 2.93 -2.29
N ASN A 115 7.93 2.43 -3.48
CA ASN A 115 9.17 2.79 -4.17
C ASN A 115 9.20 4.29 -4.51
N ALA A 116 8.09 4.84 -5.02
CA ALA A 116 7.98 6.27 -5.30
C ALA A 116 8.14 7.11 -4.01
N LEU A 117 7.56 6.64 -2.90
CA LEU A 117 7.64 7.32 -1.61
C LEU A 117 9.01 7.19 -0.94
N GLN A 118 9.70 6.06 -1.07
CA GLN A 118 11.03 5.87 -0.47
C GLN A 118 12.02 6.92 -1.00
N VAL A 119 12.02 7.17 -2.31
CA VAL A 119 12.86 8.22 -2.93
C VAL A 119 12.54 9.61 -2.38
N LYS A 120 11.27 9.88 -2.06
CA LYS A 120 10.82 11.19 -1.55
C LYS A 120 11.03 11.36 -0.05
N LEU A 121 10.92 10.29 0.72
CA LEU A 121 10.99 10.32 2.18
C LEU A 121 12.41 10.18 2.72
N SER A 122 13.33 9.55 1.96
CA SER A 122 14.70 9.31 2.43
C SER A 122 15.64 10.53 2.37
N GLY A 123 15.28 11.62 1.70
CA GLY A 123 16.01 12.92 1.72
C GLY A 123 17.41 12.92 1.06
N ASP A 124 18.09 11.78 1.03
CA ASP A 124 19.36 11.55 0.34
C ASP A 124 19.12 10.93 -1.04
N GLU A 125 19.99 11.24 -2.00
CA GLU A 125 20.22 10.37 -3.16
C GLU A 125 20.42 8.95 -2.62
N VAL A 126 19.39 8.13 -2.71
CA VAL A 126 19.49 6.72 -2.41
C VAL A 126 20.54 6.19 -3.36
N LYS A 127 21.77 5.97 -2.85
CA LYS A 127 22.63 4.92 -3.37
C LYS A 127 21.74 3.70 -3.39
N THR A 128 21.26 3.39 -4.59
CA THR A 128 20.36 2.30 -4.91
C THR A 128 20.66 1.17 -3.94
N LEU A 129 19.75 0.93 -3.01
CA LEU A 129 19.72 -0.34 -2.32
C LEU A 129 19.66 -1.34 -3.46
N ASP A 130 20.75 -2.10 -3.62
CA ASP A 130 20.84 -3.26 -4.50
C ASP A 130 19.94 -4.36 -3.91
N THR A 131 18.67 -4.03 -3.67
CA THR A 131 17.59 -4.98 -3.73
C THR A 131 17.48 -5.32 -5.20
N ARG A 132 18.26 -6.32 -5.61
CA ARG A 132 17.94 -7.12 -6.79
C ARG A 132 16.45 -7.45 -6.66
N MET A 133 15.62 -6.73 -7.41
CA MET A 133 14.34 -7.26 -7.84
C MET A 133 14.64 -8.68 -8.32
N PRO A 134 13.88 -9.71 -7.91
CA PRO A 134 13.99 -10.99 -8.60
C PRO A 134 13.83 -10.66 -10.09
N THR A 135 14.89 -10.89 -10.86
CA THR A 135 15.02 -10.55 -12.28
C THR A 135 14.05 -11.32 -13.17
N SER A 136 13.08 -11.99 -12.55
CA SER A 136 12.03 -12.79 -13.12
C SER A 136 10.72 -12.46 -12.40
N VAL A 137 9.73 -11.98 -13.15
CA VAL A 137 8.34 -11.82 -12.73
C VAL A 137 7.80 -13.09 -12.07
N GLU A 138 8.36 -14.25 -12.41
CA GLU A 138 7.98 -15.57 -11.90
C GLU A 138 8.42 -15.79 -10.46
N ALA A 139 9.64 -15.40 -10.10
CA ALA A 139 10.15 -15.44 -8.72
C ALA A 139 9.34 -14.52 -7.80
N TYR A 140 8.99 -13.33 -8.30
CA TYR A 140 8.14 -12.41 -7.56
C TYR A 140 6.71 -12.97 -7.39
N ASN A 141 6.11 -13.56 -8.43
CA ASN A 141 4.81 -14.25 -8.32
C ASN A 141 4.83 -15.41 -7.30
N LEU A 142 5.94 -16.12 -7.18
CA LEU A 142 6.12 -17.19 -6.18
C LEU A 142 6.19 -16.59 -4.77
N TYR A 143 6.93 -15.49 -4.58
CA TYR A 143 6.93 -14.76 -3.31
C TYR A 143 5.52 -14.30 -2.90
N LEU A 144 4.72 -13.78 -3.83
CA LEU A 144 3.34 -13.36 -3.57
C LEU A 144 2.43 -14.53 -3.17
N LYS A 145 2.53 -15.68 -3.84
CA LYS A 145 1.82 -16.90 -3.44
C LYS A 145 2.21 -17.34 -2.03
N GLY A 146 3.49 -17.21 -1.68
CA GLY A 146 3.98 -17.46 -0.33
C GLY A 146 3.28 -16.60 0.71
N ARG A 147 3.23 -15.28 0.50
CA ARG A 147 2.56 -14.31 1.37
C ARG A 147 1.06 -14.61 1.54
N TYR A 148 0.37 -14.93 0.44
CA TYR A 148 -1.05 -15.25 0.45
C TYR A 148 -1.38 -16.45 1.36
N PHE A 149 -0.62 -17.54 1.24
CA PHE A 149 -0.85 -18.73 2.07
C PHE A 149 -0.41 -18.54 3.52
N TRP A 150 0.63 -17.72 3.77
CA TRP A 150 1.05 -17.36 5.13
C TRP A 150 -0.06 -16.62 5.89
N ASN A 151 -0.74 -15.68 5.22
CA ASN A 151 -1.81 -14.87 5.82
C ASN A 151 -3.07 -15.66 6.19
N LYS A 152 -3.23 -16.90 5.68
CA LYS A 152 -4.34 -17.79 6.09
C LYS A 152 -4.19 -18.32 7.51
N ARG A 153 -2.98 -18.27 8.09
CA ARG A 153 -2.67 -18.73 9.47
C ARG A 153 -3.21 -20.12 9.80
N THR A 154 -3.27 -21.00 8.81
CA THR A 154 -3.58 -22.42 8.95
C THR A 154 -2.28 -23.21 8.76
N GLU A 155 -2.20 -24.41 9.33
CA GLU A 155 -1.04 -25.28 9.19
C GLU A 155 -0.73 -25.58 7.71
N GLU A 156 -1.76 -25.91 6.92
CA GLU A 156 -1.63 -26.12 5.47
C GLU A 156 -1.19 -24.84 4.73
N GLY A 157 -1.70 -23.67 5.13
CA GLY A 157 -1.30 -22.38 4.57
C GLY A 157 0.17 -22.04 4.88
N LEU A 158 0.62 -22.32 6.10
CA LEU A 158 2.02 -22.10 6.47
C LEU A 158 2.96 -23.02 5.68
N GLN A 159 2.60 -24.30 5.53
CA GLN A 159 3.41 -25.23 4.74
C GLN A 159 3.53 -24.79 3.27
N LYS A 160 2.40 -24.44 2.64
CA LYS A 160 2.38 -23.90 1.26
C LYS A 160 3.15 -22.59 1.13
N SER A 161 3.10 -21.73 2.15
CA SER A 161 3.85 -20.48 2.12
C SER A 161 5.36 -20.69 2.04
N ILE A 162 5.87 -21.67 2.80
CA ILE A 162 7.30 -22.01 2.81
C ILE A 162 7.73 -22.54 1.44
N GLU A 163 6.92 -23.43 0.84
CA GLU A 163 7.19 -23.97 -0.51
C GLU A 163 7.28 -22.86 -1.57
N PHE A 164 6.38 -21.89 -1.53
CA PHE A 164 6.39 -20.78 -2.47
C PHE A 164 7.53 -19.79 -2.20
N PHE A 165 7.90 -19.53 -0.95
CA PHE A 165 9.06 -18.71 -0.60
C PHE A 165 10.39 -19.34 -0.99
N GLN A 166 10.49 -20.68 -1.02
CA GLN A 166 11.70 -21.38 -1.45
C GLN A 166 11.89 -21.41 -2.97
N GLN A 167 10.80 -21.28 -3.74
CA GLN A 167 10.83 -21.26 -5.20
C GLN A 167 11.01 -19.85 -5.77
N ALA A 168 10.74 -18.83 -4.96
CA ALA A 168 10.97 -17.41 -5.26
C ALA A 168 12.46 -17.06 -5.23
#